data_AF-D3DCN3-F1
#
_entry.id   AF-D3DCN3-F1
#
_cell.length_a   1.000
_cell.length_b   1.000
_cell.length_c   1.000
_cell.angle_alpha   90.00
_cell.angle_beta   90.00
_cell.angle_gamma   90.00
#
_symmetry.space_group_name_H-M   'P 1'
#
loop_
_entity.id
_entity.type
_entity.pdbx_description
1 polymer ?
#
loop_
_entity_poly.entity_id
_entity_poly.type
_entity_poly.pdbx_seq_one_letter_code
_entity_poly.pdbx_strand_id
1 'polypeptide(L)'
;MALTSGGRPTPQVDRSSRTGFRRNSENTPRFRRPGPRWHGSGRGARLGLLVVTALLLPLGLVAPVPAGAAGTAASASPSPASSAGAGAVDARPVPVTGMTATTDTDGQPSLTVVLFDGDIVLVGGRGFSPGRDVAVTAATAELGGSATAQPGTDGRFILGFQVPAGFSGRVTVTARQDALEVSGTLDVVDAELTAPAAETQGTATAESATAEPAVTPAPSTGAAPSPSARTGSTPATPGKLSGLPWMSGVYPSHILAQVLSFGNWRGRPNDVAHVFTVRSKGWSAMVEPRWPLDLYKGFQGTLIISQPTFPKGQGNNAACARGEYDRYWKTFGTFLKNNGRAASIVRIGWEFNGTFMYWHADNAGTEFRDCFRKISTAIRSTDPEVKIDWTFNAHASPVPKTGTPWAAYPGDEYV
;
A
#
# COMPACT_ATOMS: atom_id res chain seq x y z
N MET A 1 3.37 34.73 -56.27
CA MET A 1 4.84 34.65 -56.16
C MET A 1 5.15 33.83 -54.91
N ALA A 2 5.13 32.50 -54.95
CA ALA A 2 6.10 31.55 -55.50
C ALA A 2 7.38 31.43 -54.65
N LEU A 3 7.50 30.33 -53.90
CA LEU A 3 8.67 29.43 -53.87
C LEU A 3 8.44 28.27 -52.87
N THR A 4 8.66 27.05 -53.36
CA THR A 4 8.66 25.77 -52.63
C THR A 4 9.99 25.05 -52.89
N SER A 5 10.63 24.46 -51.86
CA SER A 5 11.53 23.29 -51.91
C SER A 5 12.04 23.02 -50.48
N GLY A 6 12.41 21.82 -50.01
CA GLY A 6 12.57 20.52 -50.65
C GLY A 6 12.64 19.41 -49.59
N GLY A 7 12.22 18.20 -49.98
CA GLY A 7 12.22 17.00 -49.14
C GLY A 7 13.52 16.19 -49.25
N ARG A 8 13.81 15.43 -48.20
CA ARG A 8 14.93 14.48 -48.06
C ARG A 8 14.72 13.19 -48.89
N PRO A 9 15.79 12.52 -49.37
CA PRO A 9 15.67 11.33 -50.21
C PRO A 9 15.71 10.00 -49.45
N THR A 10 14.91 9.03 -49.91
CA THR A 10 14.98 7.60 -49.60
C THR A 10 15.77 6.83 -50.68
N PRO A 11 16.52 5.76 -50.34
CA PRO A 11 17.22 4.96 -51.34
C PRO A 11 16.33 3.87 -51.95
N GLN A 12 16.39 3.70 -53.28
CA GLN A 12 15.87 2.55 -54.00
C GLN A 12 16.91 1.43 -54.07
N VAL A 13 16.47 0.19 -53.80
CA VAL A 13 17.20 -1.04 -54.12
C VAL A 13 16.38 -1.77 -55.18
N ASP A 14 17.01 -1.95 -56.34
CA ASP A 14 16.41 -2.57 -57.52
C ASP A 14 16.49 -4.11 -57.45
N ARG A 15 15.49 -4.76 -58.04
CA ARG A 15 15.19 -6.19 -57.93
C ARG A 15 15.31 -6.79 -59.32
N SER A 16 16.15 -7.80 -59.49
CA SER A 16 16.17 -8.65 -60.69
C SER A 16 16.01 -10.12 -60.31
N SER A 17 14.99 -10.74 -60.89
CA SER A 17 14.58 -12.14 -60.72
C SER A 17 14.65 -12.86 -62.06
N ARG A 18 15.19 -14.08 -62.12
CA ARG A 18 14.77 -15.12 -63.08
C ARG A 18 15.36 -16.51 -62.74
N THR A 19 14.44 -17.49 -62.61
CA THR A 19 14.43 -18.88 -63.16
C THR A 19 15.74 -19.68 -63.17
N GLY A 20 15.88 -20.92 -62.69
CA GLY A 20 14.96 -22.04 -62.47
C GLY A 20 15.58 -23.30 -63.11
N PHE A 21 15.80 -24.39 -62.36
CA PHE A 21 16.01 -25.74 -62.93
C PHE A 21 15.67 -26.84 -61.91
N ARG A 22 14.85 -27.80 -62.36
CA ARG A 22 14.47 -29.06 -61.70
C ARG A 22 15.42 -30.19 -62.15
N ARG A 23 15.71 -31.17 -61.28
CA ARG A 23 15.25 -32.60 -61.35
C ARG A 23 16.11 -33.56 -60.50
N ASN A 24 15.37 -34.43 -59.79
CA ASN A 24 15.55 -35.89 -59.51
C ASN A 24 16.83 -36.34 -58.77
N SER A 25 16.85 -37.34 -57.88
CA SER A 25 16.07 -38.59 -57.76
C SER A 25 16.30 -39.29 -56.39
N GLU A 26 15.25 -39.98 -55.91
CA GLU A 26 15.20 -41.32 -55.29
C GLU A 26 16.20 -41.72 -54.18
N ASN A 27 15.71 -42.00 -52.96
CA ASN A 27 15.39 -43.38 -52.53
C ASN A 27 14.78 -43.43 -51.11
N THR A 28 13.72 -44.22 -50.95
CA THR A 28 13.15 -44.67 -49.66
C THR A 28 13.55 -46.13 -49.45
N PRO A 29 13.48 -46.71 -48.23
CA PRO A 29 12.27 -47.49 -47.96
C PRO A 29 11.73 -47.42 -46.51
N ARG A 30 10.42 -47.65 -46.44
CA ARG A 30 9.60 -47.88 -45.24
C ARG A 30 9.81 -49.31 -44.73
N PHE A 31 9.68 -49.53 -43.42
CA PHE A 31 9.31 -50.85 -42.88
C PHE A 31 8.09 -50.77 -41.95
N ARG A 32 7.20 -51.74 -42.16
CA ARG A 32 5.90 -51.97 -41.51
C ARG A 32 6.04 -52.74 -40.19
N ARG A 33 5.03 -52.54 -39.33
CA ARG A 33 4.65 -53.29 -38.10
C ARG A 33 4.61 -54.82 -38.25
N PRO A 34 4.50 -55.53 -37.10
CA PRO A 34 3.21 -56.18 -36.80
C PRO A 34 2.76 -56.07 -35.31
N GLY A 35 1.43 -56.10 -35.06
CA GLY A 35 0.83 -56.53 -33.78
C GLY A 35 0.74 -58.08 -33.72
N PRO A 36 0.01 -58.76 -32.78
CA PRO A 36 -1.34 -58.38 -32.32
C PRO A 36 -1.81 -58.85 -30.90
N ARG A 37 -3.04 -58.43 -30.54
CA ARG A 37 -4.11 -59.07 -29.71
C ARG A 37 -3.93 -59.26 -28.19
N TRP A 38 -4.99 -58.93 -27.42
CA TRP A 38 -5.86 -59.90 -26.71
C TRP A 38 -7.20 -59.24 -26.29
N HIS A 39 -8.29 -60.02 -26.35
CA HIS A 39 -9.66 -59.79 -25.85
C HIS A 39 -9.66 -59.74 -24.30
N GLY A 40 -10.63 -59.27 -23.51
CA GLY A 40 -12.08 -59.04 -23.65
C GLY A 40 -12.77 -59.54 -22.36
N SER A 41 -13.78 -58.80 -21.89
CA SER A 41 -14.85 -59.18 -20.94
C SER A 41 -14.57 -59.21 -19.42
N GLY A 42 -15.52 -58.65 -18.65
CA GLY A 42 -15.60 -58.77 -17.20
C GLY A 42 -16.62 -57.82 -16.57
N ARG A 43 -17.91 -58.10 -16.76
CA ARG A 43 -19.02 -57.47 -16.00
C ARG A 43 -18.87 -57.77 -14.50
N GLY A 44 -19.16 -56.79 -13.65
CA GLY A 44 -19.34 -56.97 -12.22
C GLY A 44 -20.12 -55.82 -11.60
N ALA A 45 -21.44 -55.96 -11.54
CA ALA A 45 -22.32 -55.09 -10.76
C ALA A 45 -22.46 -55.66 -9.34
N ARG A 46 -22.27 -54.84 -8.30
CA ARG A 46 -22.91 -54.91 -6.95
C ARG A 46 -22.80 -53.51 -6.32
N LEU A 47 -23.87 -52.72 -6.20
CA LEU A 47 -24.92 -52.68 -5.16
C LEU A 47 -24.43 -52.35 -3.73
N GLY A 48 -25.03 -51.30 -3.14
CA GLY A 48 -25.05 -50.96 -1.70
C GLY A 48 -23.90 -50.03 -1.27
N LEU A 49 -24.08 -48.95 -0.52
CA LEU A 49 -25.12 -48.64 0.47
C LEU A 49 -25.07 -47.12 0.74
N LEU A 50 -26.20 -46.43 0.62
CA LEU A 50 -26.42 -45.07 1.13
C LEU A 50 -26.62 -45.16 2.65
N VAL A 51 -25.81 -44.44 3.43
CA VAL A 51 -26.05 -44.20 4.86
C VAL A 51 -26.54 -42.76 5.00
N VAL A 52 -27.83 -42.63 5.28
CA VAL A 52 -28.48 -41.41 5.78
C VAL A 52 -28.52 -41.53 7.29
N THR A 53 -27.84 -40.65 8.01
CA THR A 53 -27.94 -40.54 9.47
C THR A 53 -28.79 -39.33 9.80
N ALA A 54 -30.04 -39.57 10.18
CA ALA A 54 -30.89 -38.60 10.87
C ALA A 54 -30.62 -38.73 12.37
N LEU A 55 -30.24 -37.64 13.04
CA LEU A 55 -30.16 -37.59 14.50
C LEU A 55 -31.33 -36.75 15.03
N LEU A 56 -32.17 -37.41 15.82
CA LEU A 56 -33.27 -36.85 16.59
C LEU A 56 -32.76 -36.19 17.87
N LEU A 57 -33.34 -35.02 18.20
CA LEU A 57 -33.29 -34.37 19.51
C LEU A 57 -34.04 -35.18 20.59
N PRO A 58 -33.75 -34.91 21.87
CA PRO A 58 -34.84 -34.70 22.82
C PRO A 58 -34.75 -33.34 23.54
N LEU A 59 -35.92 -32.74 23.73
CA LEU A 59 -36.20 -31.62 24.62
C LEU A 59 -36.07 -32.05 26.10
N GLY A 60 -35.58 -31.14 26.95
CA GLY A 60 -35.67 -31.20 28.41
C GLY A 60 -36.04 -29.83 28.98
N LEU A 61 -37.02 -29.81 29.88
CA LEU A 61 -37.76 -28.68 30.43
C LEU A 61 -36.96 -27.71 31.34
N VAL A 62 -37.56 -26.53 31.51
CA VAL A 62 -37.18 -25.35 32.32
C VAL A 62 -37.68 -25.43 33.79
N ALA A 63 -36.93 -24.79 34.71
CA ALA A 63 -37.33 -23.97 35.89
C ALA A 63 -36.62 -24.34 37.24
N PRO A 64 -36.62 -23.49 38.30
CA PRO A 64 -35.74 -22.32 38.51
C PRO A 64 -35.00 -22.23 39.90
N VAL A 65 -34.00 -21.33 39.96
CA VAL A 65 -33.33 -20.51 41.04
C VAL A 65 -33.66 -20.77 42.55
N PRO A 66 -32.68 -20.66 43.48
CA PRO A 66 -32.45 -19.40 44.22
C PRO A 66 -30.97 -19.02 44.51
N ALA A 67 -30.78 -17.77 44.92
CA ALA A 67 -29.52 -17.08 45.24
C ALA A 67 -28.97 -17.41 46.66
N GLY A 68 -27.66 -17.20 46.88
CA GLY A 68 -27.11 -17.05 48.24
C GLY A 68 -25.60 -17.31 48.43
N ALA A 69 -24.83 -16.21 48.52
CA ALA A 69 -23.68 -15.93 49.39
C ALA A 69 -22.46 -16.89 49.57
N ALA A 70 -21.28 -16.34 49.21
CA ALA A 70 -19.99 -16.28 49.90
C ALA A 70 -19.44 -17.50 50.70
N GLY A 71 -18.23 -17.93 50.33
CA GLY A 71 -17.36 -18.77 51.17
C GLY A 71 -15.99 -19.03 50.53
N THR A 72 -14.97 -18.41 51.09
CA THR A 72 -13.53 -18.55 50.80
C THR A 72 -13.00 -19.98 51.02
N ALA A 73 -12.19 -20.49 50.08
CA ALA A 73 -11.13 -21.47 50.40
C ALA A 73 -10.06 -21.50 49.29
N ALA A 74 -8.82 -21.22 49.71
CA ALA A 74 -7.61 -21.37 48.92
C ALA A 74 -7.25 -22.85 48.72
N SER A 75 -6.68 -23.19 47.56
CA SER A 75 -5.81 -24.35 47.38
C SER A 75 -4.90 -24.12 46.17
N ALA A 76 -3.61 -24.32 46.41
CA ALA A 76 -2.50 -23.99 45.54
C ALA A 76 -1.98 -25.19 44.73
N SER A 77 -1.25 -24.85 43.66
CA SER A 77 -0.29 -25.64 42.84
C SER A 77 -0.81 -26.31 41.56
N PRO A 78 0.02 -26.45 40.49
CA PRO A 78 1.23 -25.71 40.12
C PRO A 78 1.19 -25.10 38.70
N SER A 79 2.12 -24.17 38.46
CA SER A 79 2.38 -23.43 37.22
C SER A 79 2.55 -24.29 35.96
N PRO A 80 2.12 -23.78 34.79
CA PRO A 80 2.91 -23.82 33.58
C PRO A 80 3.57 -22.44 33.37
N ALA A 81 4.85 -22.45 33.02
CA ALA A 81 5.62 -21.27 32.68
C ALA A 81 4.95 -20.50 31.52
N SER A 82 4.49 -19.28 31.79
CA SER A 82 3.96 -18.35 30.81
C SER A 82 5.11 -17.58 30.15
N SER A 83 5.55 -18.06 28.98
CA SER A 83 6.19 -17.25 27.96
C SER A 83 5.11 -16.54 27.12
N ALA A 84 4.85 -15.25 27.39
CA ALA A 84 4.14 -14.31 26.51
C ALA A 84 4.16 -12.91 27.15
N GLY A 85 4.88 -11.88 26.68
CA GLY A 85 5.74 -11.84 25.50
C GLY A 85 4.97 -11.77 24.18
N ALA A 86 3.86 -11.04 24.11
CA ALA A 86 3.16 -10.74 22.86
C ALA A 86 2.59 -9.31 23.00
N GLY A 87 3.19 -8.26 22.41
CA GLY A 87 3.80 -8.21 21.09
C GLY A 87 2.74 -8.00 20.01
N ALA A 88 1.77 -7.11 20.28
CA ALA A 88 0.80 -6.63 19.31
C ALA A 88 1.50 -5.82 18.22
N VAL A 89 1.16 -6.12 16.96
CA VAL A 89 1.89 -5.68 15.77
C VAL A 89 1.14 -4.53 15.08
N ASP A 90 1.90 -3.46 14.87
CA ASP A 90 1.53 -2.16 14.32
C ASP A 90 0.96 -2.17 12.89
N ALA A 91 -0.22 -1.55 12.73
CA ALA A 91 -0.59 -0.80 11.54
C ALA A 91 0.32 0.43 11.47
N ARG A 92 1.03 0.69 10.36
CA ARG A 92 1.99 1.80 10.38
C ARG A 92 1.29 3.16 10.34
N PRO A 93 1.52 4.00 11.37
CA PRO A 93 0.61 5.07 11.74
C PRO A 93 1.04 6.37 11.05
N VAL A 94 0.10 7.30 10.85
CA VAL A 94 0.44 8.74 10.79
C VAL A 94 1.36 9.02 11.98
N PRO A 95 2.49 9.75 11.87
CA PRO A 95 3.47 9.83 12.95
C PRO A 95 2.80 10.28 14.26
N VAL A 96 2.44 9.31 15.11
CA VAL A 96 1.99 9.50 16.47
C VAL A 96 3.26 9.56 17.29
N THR A 97 3.82 10.74 17.39
CA THR A 97 4.95 11.02 18.28
C THR A 97 4.37 11.60 19.58
N GLY A 98 4.86 11.09 20.72
CA GLY A 98 4.60 11.69 22.04
C GLY A 98 3.34 11.22 22.77
N MET A 99 3.10 9.90 22.84
CA MET A 99 2.03 9.37 23.68
C MET A 99 2.35 9.61 25.17
N THR A 100 1.62 10.50 25.82
CA THR A 100 1.44 10.47 27.27
C THR A 100 0.04 9.99 27.59
N ALA A 101 -0.02 8.96 28.43
CA ALA A 101 -1.24 8.49 29.06
C ALA A 101 -1.10 8.76 30.56
N THR A 102 -2.09 9.41 31.17
CA THR A 102 -2.28 9.23 32.60
C THR A 102 -2.76 7.80 32.79
N THR A 103 -2.02 7.00 33.57
CA THR A 103 -2.20 5.54 33.69
C THR A 103 -3.65 5.16 33.97
N ASP A 104 -4.20 4.32 33.08
CA ASP A 104 -5.53 3.72 33.16
C ASP A 104 -5.56 2.80 34.40
N THR A 105 -6.13 3.30 35.49
CA THR A 105 -6.52 2.46 36.63
C THR A 105 -8.00 2.17 36.43
N ASP A 106 -8.37 0.89 36.31
CA ASP A 106 -9.73 0.47 35.91
C ASP A 106 -10.83 1.33 36.56
N GLY A 107 -11.55 2.09 35.73
CA GLY A 107 -12.68 2.93 36.13
C GLY A 107 -12.37 4.41 36.40
N GLN A 108 -11.12 4.87 36.30
CA GLN A 108 -10.79 6.29 36.41
C GLN A 108 -10.75 7.00 35.05
N PRO A 109 -11.18 8.26 34.97
CA PRO A 109 -11.14 9.02 33.72
C PRO A 109 -9.70 9.29 33.29
N SER A 110 -9.42 9.15 31.99
CA SER A 110 -8.07 9.25 31.45
C SER A 110 -8.05 10.01 30.11
N LEU A 111 -6.89 10.60 29.81
CA LEU A 111 -6.62 11.28 28.55
C LEU A 111 -5.50 10.59 27.78
N THR A 112 -5.67 10.51 26.47
CA THR A 112 -4.62 10.16 25.51
C THR A 112 -4.40 11.35 24.60
N VAL A 113 -3.18 11.87 24.56
CA VAL A 113 -2.80 13.00 23.71
C VAL A 113 -1.77 12.52 22.70
N VAL A 114 -2.00 12.79 21.41
CA VAL A 114 -1.12 12.37 20.32
C VAL A 114 -0.95 13.46 19.28
N LEU A 115 0.25 13.59 18.73
CA LEU A 115 0.46 14.40 17.53
C LEU A 115 -0.02 13.62 16.29
N PHE A 116 -0.71 14.31 15.39
CA PHE A 116 -1.20 13.81 14.13
C PHE A 116 -0.85 14.82 13.04
N ASP A 117 -0.41 14.34 11.88
CA ASP A 117 -0.01 15.15 10.71
C ASP A 117 1.04 16.24 10.96
N GLY A 118 1.71 16.22 12.12
CA GLY A 118 2.77 17.15 12.50
C GLY A 118 2.29 18.45 13.15
N ASP A 119 1.01 18.82 13.00
CA ASP A 119 0.45 20.07 13.53
C ASP A 119 -0.94 19.91 14.18
N ILE A 120 -1.51 18.70 14.24
CA ILE A 120 -2.80 18.43 14.89
C ILE A 120 -2.57 17.63 16.17
N VAL A 121 -2.94 18.20 17.31
CA VAL A 121 -2.97 17.50 18.60
C VAL A 121 -4.34 16.84 18.76
N LEU A 122 -4.39 15.51 18.70
CA LEU A 122 -5.61 14.75 18.97
C LEU A 122 -5.69 14.39 20.46
N VAL A 123 -6.85 14.62 21.04
CA VAL A 123 -7.17 14.36 22.44
C VAL A 123 -8.29 13.34 22.49
N GLY A 124 -7.99 12.14 23.01
CA GLY A 124 -8.98 11.11 23.31
C GLY A 124 -9.25 11.04 24.80
N GLY A 125 -10.51 11.18 25.21
CA GLY A 125 -10.92 10.99 26.60
C GLY A 125 -11.69 9.68 26.79
N ARG A 126 -11.49 9.03 27.96
CA ARG A 126 -12.19 7.81 28.38
C ARG A 126 -12.62 7.92 29.82
N GLY A 127 -13.69 7.20 30.18
CA GLY A 127 -14.20 7.15 31.56
C GLY A 127 -15.01 8.38 31.97
N PHE A 128 -15.41 9.23 31.03
CA PHE A 128 -16.25 10.40 31.31
C PHE A 128 -17.73 10.02 31.31
N SER A 129 -18.55 10.76 32.05
CA SER A 129 -20.00 10.53 32.12
C SER A 129 -20.66 10.83 30.77
N PRO A 130 -21.44 9.89 30.19
CA PRO A 130 -22.17 10.12 28.94
C PRO A 130 -23.17 11.28 29.01
N GLY A 131 -23.35 12.00 27.90
CA GLY A 131 -24.37 13.04 27.77
C GLY A 131 -24.16 14.28 28.64
N ARG A 132 -22.96 14.46 29.20
CA ARG A 132 -22.54 15.60 30.01
C ARG A 132 -21.34 16.27 29.35
N ASP A 133 -21.35 17.59 29.31
CA ASP A 133 -20.27 18.35 28.69
C ASP A 133 -18.94 18.14 29.41
N VAL A 134 -17.89 17.89 28.63
CA VAL A 134 -16.49 17.89 29.06
C VAL A 134 -15.82 19.11 28.44
N ALA A 135 -15.38 20.04 29.28
CA ALA A 135 -14.60 21.19 28.84
C ALA A 135 -13.14 20.75 28.68
N VAL A 136 -12.58 20.90 27.48
CA VAL A 136 -11.20 20.52 27.15
C VAL A 136 -10.43 21.76 26.73
N THR A 137 -9.33 22.02 27.41
CA THR A 137 -8.39 23.09 27.08
C THR A 137 -7.08 22.48 26.64
N ALA A 138 -6.54 22.92 25.51
CA ALA A 138 -5.17 22.62 25.07
C ALA A 138 -4.38 23.92 25.02
N ALA A 139 -3.24 23.97 25.70
CA ALA A 139 -2.42 25.17 25.81
C ALA A 139 -0.93 24.86 25.66
N THR A 140 -0.21 25.76 25.02
CA THR A 140 1.25 25.86 25.02
C THR A 140 1.66 26.95 26.02
N ALA A 141 2.94 27.33 26.04
CA ALA A 141 3.39 28.48 26.82
C ALA A 141 2.78 29.81 26.34
N GLU A 142 2.41 29.90 25.06
CA GLU A 142 2.04 31.17 24.40
C GLU A 142 0.65 31.14 23.75
N LEU A 143 0.13 29.96 23.42
CA LEU A 143 -1.11 29.77 22.68
C LEU A 143 -2.07 28.87 23.48
N GLY A 144 -3.37 29.05 23.29
CA GLY A 144 -4.38 28.21 23.93
C GLY A 144 -5.67 28.13 23.14
N GLY A 145 -6.31 26.97 23.18
CA GLY A 145 -7.62 26.72 22.61
C GLY A 145 -8.47 25.91 23.58
N SER A 146 -9.79 26.10 23.52
CA SER A 146 -10.73 25.32 24.32
C SER A 146 -11.91 24.86 23.46
N ALA A 147 -12.39 23.66 23.73
CA ALA A 147 -13.57 23.09 23.11
C ALA A 147 -14.37 22.28 24.13
N THR A 148 -15.66 22.11 23.85
CA THR A 148 -16.53 21.23 24.64
C THR A 148 -16.80 19.95 23.86
N ALA A 149 -16.65 18.81 24.51
CA ALA A 149 -17.04 17.51 23.98
C ALA A 149 -18.20 16.92 24.78
N GLN A 150 -19.10 16.20 24.10
CA GLN A 150 -20.05 15.33 24.76
C GLN A 150 -19.61 13.88 24.60
N PRO A 151 -19.26 13.17 25.69
CA PRO A 151 -18.89 11.77 25.61
C PRO A 151 -20.06 10.95 25.08
N GLY A 152 -19.72 9.96 24.24
CA GLY A 152 -20.65 8.94 23.78
C GLY A 152 -21.19 8.10 24.93
N THR A 153 -22.11 7.19 24.62
CA THR A 153 -22.72 6.28 25.61
C THR A 153 -21.70 5.36 26.31
N ASP A 154 -20.51 5.20 25.72
CA ASP A 154 -19.38 4.47 26.26
C ASP A 154 -18.39 5.36 27.06
N GLY A 155 -18.74 6.63 27.30
CA GLY A 155 -17.95 7.58 28.07
C GLY A 155 -16.69 8.08 27.37
N ARG A 156 -16.67 8.03 26.02
CA ARG A 156 -15.52 8.41 25.20
C ARG A 156 -15.78 9.63 24.33
N PHE A 157 -14.74 10.41 24.09
CA PHE A 157 -14.76 11.50 23.12
C PHE A 157 -13.42 11.63 22.39
N ILE A 158 -13.43 12.36 21.27
CA ILE A 158 -12.22 12.79 20.56
C ILE A 158 -12.33 14.26 20.14
N LEU A 159 -11.26 15.03 20.30
CA LEU A 159 -11.12 16.40 19.84
C LEU A 159 -9.77 16.58 19.15
N GLY A 160 -9.68 17.58 18.27
CA GLY A 160 -8.42 17.98 17.62
C GLY A 160 -8.15 19.47 17.83
N PHE A 161 -6.91 19.80 18.17
CA PHE A 161 -6.42 21.18 18.30
C PHE A 161 -5.25 21.37 17.34
N GLN A 162 -5.31 22.36 16.47
CA GLN A 162 -4.21 22.66 15.57
C GLN A 162 -3.19 23.57 16.29
N VAL A 163 -1.93 23.17 16.30
CA VAL A 163 -0.79 24.01 16.67
C VAL A 163 -0.21 24.66 15.41
N PRO A 164 0.53 25.78 15.52
CA PRO A 164 1.19 26.36 14.35
C PRO A 164 2.06 25.34 13.61
N ALA A 165 2.13 25.44 12.28
CA ALA A 165 3.02 24.60 11.49
C ALA A 165 4.49 24.78 11.94
N GLY A 166 5.21 23.67 12.15
CA GLY A 166 6.58 23.70 12.68
C GLY A 166 6.67 24.07 14.16
N PHE A 167 5.58 23.96 14.91
CA PHE A 167 5.61 24.16 16.36
C PHE A 167 6.47 23.08 17.03
N SER A 168 7.42 23.52 17.86
CA SER A 168 8.23 22.69 18.73
C SER A 168 8.08 23.21 20.16
N GLY A 169 7.65 22.35 21.08
CA GLY A 169 7.35 22.73 22.45
C GLY A 169 6.32 21.82 23.13
N ARG A 170 6.02 22.14 24.39
CA ARG A 170 5.05 21.39 25.20
C ARG A 170 3.63 21.89 24.98
N VAL A 171 2.73 20.95 24.74
CA VAL A 171 1.28 21.13 24.77
C VAL A 171 0.74 20.48 26.04
N THR A 172 0.01 21.22 26.86
CA THR A 172 -0.71 20.71 28.03
C THR A 172 -2.20 20.69 27.71
N VAL A 173 -2.84 19.54 27.94
CA VAL A 173 -4.27 19.34 27.73
C VAL A 173 -4.92 19.06 29.07
N THR A 174 -6.00 19.75 29.38
CA THR A 174 -6.80 19.54 30.59
C THR A 174 -8.26 19.34 30.21
N ALA A 175 -8.86 18.24 30.66
CA ALA A 175 -10.28 17.95 30.53
C ALA A 175 -10.97 18.04 31.88
N ARG A 176 -12.09 18.76 31.94
CA ARG A 176 -12.90 18.95 33.14
C ARG A 176 -14.35 18.53 32.91
N GLN A 177 -14.90 17.77 33.85
CA GLN A 177 -16.33 17.42 33.89
C GLN A 177 -16.81 17.48 35.34
N ASP A 178 -17.66 18.46 35.66
CA ASP A 178 -18.06 18.75 37.04
C ASP A 178 -16.81 18.94 37.95
N ALA A 179 -16.62 18.11 38.99
CA ALA A 179 -15.45 18.17 39.89
C ALA A 179 -14.23 17.36 39.40
N LEU A 180 -14.39 16.59 38.32
CA LEU A 180 -13.33 15.78 37.74
C LEU A 180 -12.41 16.65 36.87
N GLU A 181 -11.10 16.52 37.09
CA GLU A 181 -10.06 17.13 36.25
C GLU A 181 -8.99 16.09 35.91
N VAL A 182 -8.68 15.97 34.62
CA VAL A 182 -7.61 15.11 34.11
C VAL A 182 -6.75 15.93 33.17
N SER A 183 -5.42 15.83 33.31
CA SER A 183 -4.48 16.52 32.43
C SER A 183 -3.49 15.55 31.78
N GLY A 184 -3.04 15.87 30.56
CA GLY A 184 -1.99 15.18 29.83
C GLY A 184 -1.07 16.18 29.14
N THR A 185 0.16 15.76 28.77
CA THR A 185 1.15 16.66 28.18
C THR A 185 1.86 16.02 27.00
N LEU A 186 1.97 16.72 25.87
CA LEU A 186 2.66 16.25 24.67
C LEU A 186 3.85 17.18 24.39
N ASP A 187 5.06 16.62 24.35
CA ASP A 187 6.24 17.35 23.88
C ASP A 187 6.37 17.14 22.37
N VAL A 188 6.11 18.20 21.59
CA VAL A 188 6.28 18.23 20.14
C VAL A 188 7.73 18.61 19.85
N VAL A 189 8.48 17.74 19.17
CA VAL A 189 9.86 17.99 18.78
C VAL A 189 9.99 18.03 17.27
N ASP A 190 10.74 19.00 16.76
CA ASP A 190 11.14 19.03 15.35
C ASP A 190 12.00 17.81 15.03
N ALA A 191 11.60 17.07 13.98
CA ALA A 191 12.32 15.88 13.52
C ALA A 191 13.71 16.18 12.91
N GLU A 192 14.20 17.42 12.97
CA GLU A 192 15.46 17.86 12.35
C GLU A 192 16.63 18.09 13.34
N LEU A 193 16.45 17.86 14.65
CA LEU A 193 17.51 18.06 15.65
C LEU A 193 17.95 16.77 16.35
N THR A 194 18.55 15.83 15.60
CA THR A 194 19.50 14.83 16.14
C THR A 194 20.61 14.53 15.13
N ALA A 195 21.50 15.51 14.92
CA ALA A 195 22.84 15.29 14.37
C ALA A 195 23.83 16.14 15.17
N PRO A 196 24.99 15.61 15.60
CA PRO A 196 25.97 16.40 16.32
C PRO A 196 26.63 17.43 15.38
N ALA A 197 26.81 18.63 15.92
CA ALA A 197 27.28 19.82 15.23
C ALA A 197 28.63 19.61 14.53
N ALA A 198 28.71 20.09 13.28
CA ALA A 198 29.95 20.53 12.66
C ALA A 198 29.75 21.98 12.23
N GLU A 199 30.50 22.87 12.86
CA GLU A 199 30.69 24.27 12.48
C GLU A 199 31.20 24.36 11.02
N THR A 200 30.76 25.34 10.25
CA THR A 200 31.60 26.40 9.65
C THR A 200 30.71 27.46 8.97
N GLN A 201 31.26 28.68 8.97
CA GLN A 201 30.71 30.01 8.78
C GLN A 201 30.37 30.45 7.35
N GLY A 202 29.54 31.51 7.27
CA GLY A 202 29.61 32.64 6.32
C GLY A 202 29.20 32.34 4.86
N THR A 203 28.34 33.11 4.20
CA THR A 203 28.34 34.57 4.10
C THR A 203 27.02 35.03 3.47
N ALA A 204 26.50 36.15 3.94
CA ALA A 204 25.34 36.86 3.40
C ALA A 204 25.58 37.37 1.96
N THR A 205 24.50 37.57 1.20
CA THR A 205 24.14 38.87 0.59
C THR A 205 22.71 38.79 0.06
N ALA A 206 21.90 39.76 0.46
CA ALA A 206 20.56 40.04 -0.05
C ALA A 206 20.64 40.87 -1.33
N GLU A 207 19.74 40.65 -2.29
CA GLU A 207 19.26 41.75 -3.10
C GLU A 207 17.84 41.48 -3.61
N SER A 208 17.00 42.50 -3.42
CA SER A 208 15.58 42.55 -3.71
C SER A 208 15.40 43.53 -4.87
N ALA A 209 14.63 43.17 -5.90
CA ALA A 209 14.13 44.16 -6.86
C ALA A 209 12.80 43.69 -7.48
N THR A 210 11.79 44.50 -7.17
CA THR A 210 10.41 44.53 -7.64
C THR A 210 10.29 44.80 -9.15
N ALA A 211 9.32 44.18 -9.82
CA ALA A 211 8.66 44.75 -11.00
C ALA A 211 7.23 44.18 -11.18
N GLU A 212 6.25 45.09 -11.18
CA GLU A 212 4.82 44.88 -11.50
C GLU A 212 4.56 45.23 -13.00
N PRO A 213 3.34 45.11 -13.57
CA PRO A 213 3.08 44.23 -14.71
C PRO A 213 2.76 44.99 -16.02
N ALA A 214 2.88 44.31 -17.16
CA ALA A 214 2.44 44.88 -18.44
C ALA A 214 1.67 43.86 -19.32
N VAL A 215 0.37 44.12 -19.40
CA VAL A 215 -0.54 44.07 -20.56
C VAL A 215 -0.54 42.83 -21.48
N THR A 216 -1.64 42.07 -21.38
CA THR A 216 -2.08 41.03 -22.33
C THR A 216 -3.03 41.62 -23.39
N PRO A 217 -2.89 41.30 -24.69
CA PRO A 217 -4.00 41.33 -25.64
C PRO A 217 -4.56 39.92 -25.93
N ALA A 218 -5.87 39.89 -26.20
CA ALA A 218 -6.73 38.71 -26.36
C ALA A 218 -6.39 37.79 -27.56
N PRO A 219 -6.80 36.50 -27.53
CA PRO A 219 -6.53 35.56 -28.60
C PRO A 219 -7.53 35.67 -29.77
N SER A 220 -6.99 35.60 -30.99
CA SER A 220 -7.71 35.45 -32.26
C SER A 220 -8.17 34.00 -32.46
N THR A 221 -9.39 33.86 -32.97
CA THR A 221 -10.10 32.63 -33.32
C THR A 221 -9.40 31.85 -34.45
N GLY A 222 -8.61 30.84 -34.07
CA GLY A 222 -8.07 29.82 -34.98
C GLY A 222 -8.91 28.54 -34.93
N ALA A 223 -9.46 28.14 -36.07
CA ALA A 223 -10.30 26.95 -36.24
C ALA A 223 -9.57 25.66 -35.79
N ALA A 224 -10.25 24.87 -34.95
CA ALA A 224 -9.75 23.58 -34.46
C ALA A 224 -9.70 22.53 -35.58
N PRO A 225 -8.60 21.78 -35.75
CA PRO A 225 -8.61 20.57 -36.57
C PRO A 225 -9.42 19.48 -35.87
N SER A 226 -10.23 18.77 -36.65
CA SER A 226 -11.09 17.68 -36.19
C SER A 226 -10.32 16.60 -35.42
N PRO A 227 -10.84 16.09 -34.29
CA PRO A 227 -10.17 15.03 -33.55
C PRO A 227 -10.21 13.74 -34.37
N SER A 228 -9.02 13.30 -34.81
CA SER A 228 -8.83 11.92 -35.27
C SER A 228 -9.29 10.99 -34.14
N ALA A 229 -10.22 10.09 -34.46
CA ALA A 229 -10.76 9.10 -33.56
C ALA A 229 -9.59 8.32 -32.92
N ARG A 230 -9.39 8.55 -31.62
CA ARG A 230 -8.42 7.79 -30.82
C ARG A 230 -8.96 6.36 -30.75
N THR A 231 -8.22 5.45 -31.36
CA THR A 231 -8.53 4.03 -31.43
C THR A 231 -8.58 3.46 -30.00
N GLY A 232 -9.56 2.59 -29.78
CA GLY A 232 -10.03 2.00 -28.51
C GLY A 232 -9.08 1.99 -27.31
N SER A 233 -9.55 2.54 -26.20
CA SER A 233 -9.10 2.14 -24.87
C SER A 233 -9.34 0.64 -24.70
N THR A 234 -8.27 -0.12 -24.49
CA THR A 234 -8.34 -1.53 -24.05
C THR A 234 -9.35 -1.65 -22.90
N PRO A 235 -10.25 -2.66 -22.90
CA PRO A 235 -11.17 -2.85 -21.80
C PRO A 235 -10.39 -2.97 -20.48
N ALA A 236 -10.72 -2.13 -19.51
CA ALA A 236 -10.23 -2.30 -18.15
C ALA A 236 -10.53 -3.73 -17.69
N THR A 237 -9.60 -4.35 -16.95
CA THR A 237 -9.83 -5.70 -16.42
C THR A 237 -11.06 -5.65 -15.53
N PRO A 238 -12.16 -6.36 -15.89
CA PRO A 238 -13.40 -6.27 -15.13
C PRO A 238 -13.20 -6.78 -13.70
N GLY A 239 -13.82 -6.09 -12.75
CA GLY A 239 -13.86 -6.49 -11.35
C GLY A 239 -14.77 -7.70 -11.16
N LYS A 240 -14.20 -8.91 -11.17
CA LYS A 240 -14.96 -10.16 -11.05
C LYS A 240 -15.78 -10.26 -9.76
N LEU A 241 -15.29 -9.71 -8.65
CA LEU A 241 -15.94 -9.77 -7.34
C LEU A 241 -16.91 -8.61 -7.15
N SER A 242 -16.56 -7.40 -7.61
CA SER A 242 -17.40 -6.22 -7.43
C SER A 242 -18.49 -6.05 -8.50
N GLY A 243 -18.37 -6.76 -9.63
CA GLY A 243 -19.24 -6.64 -10.80
C GLY A 243 -19.04 -5.35 -11.60
N LEU A 244 -17.98 -4.57 -11.33
CA LEU A 244 -17.69 -3.31 -12.02
C LEU A 244 -16.82 -3.52 -13.27
N PRO A 245 -16.82 -2.61 -14.25
CA PRO A 245 -15.98 -2.73 -15.43
C PRO A 245 -14.49 -2.49 -15.14
N TRP A 246 -14.11 -2.20 -13.89
CA TRP A 246 -12.73 -2.10 -13.40
C TRP A 246 -12.59 -2.83 -12.06
N MET A 247 -11.36 -3.18 -11.69
CA MET A 247 -11.05 -3.71 -10.35
C MET A 247 -11.24 -2.62 -9.28
N SER A 248 -12.22 -2.78 -8.39
CA SER A 248 -12.51 -1.84 -7.30
C SER A 248 -11.94 -2.33 -5.98
N GLY A 249 -11.37 -1.44 -5.17
CA GLY A 249 -10.81 -1.81 -3.88
C GLY A 249 -10.40 -0.63 -3.01
N VAL A 250 -9.65 -0.91 -1.95
CA VAL A 250 -9.28 0.06 -0.91
C VAL A 250 -7.92 -0.26 -0.26
N TYR A 251 -7.28 0.76 0.31
CA TYR A 251 -6.22 0.64 1.32
C TYR A 251 -6.75 1.19 2.66
N PRO A 252 -7.11 0.35 3.65
CA PRO A 252 -7.60 0.85 4.92
C PRO A 252 -6.60 0.73 6.09
N SER A 253 -5.33 0.38 5.84
CA SER A 253 -4.24 0.12 6.83
C SER A 253 -3.97 -1.36 7.14
N HIS A 254 -3.77 -2.18 6.10
CA HIS A 254 -3.33 -3.60 6.21
C HIS A 254 -4.22 -4.54 7.05
N ILE A 255 -5.42 -4.12 7.39
CA ILE A 255 -6.37 -4.91 8.18
C ILE A 255 -7.44 -5.47 7.25
N LEU A 256 -7.45 -6.80 7.08
CA LEU A 256 -8.41 -7.48 6.19
C LEU A 256 -9.86 -7.15 6.56
N ALA A 257 -10.20 -7.12 7.84
CA ALA A 257 -11.56 -6.81 8.29
C ALA A 257 -12.06 -5.45 7.79
N GLN A 258 -11.18 -4.45 7.71
CA GLN A 258 -11.54 -3.11 7.21
C GLN A 258 -11.71 -3.11 5.69
N VAL A 259 -10.93 -3.90 4.96
CA VAL A 259 -11.17 -4.11 3.51
C VAL A 259 -12.55 -4.71 3.31
N LEU A 260 -12.89 -5.78 4.02
CA LEU A 260 -14.20 -6.42 3.92
C LEU A 260 -15.34 -5.47 4.34
N SER A 261 -15.14 -4.70 5.42
CA SER A 261 -16.10 -3.69 5.88
C SER A 261 -16.36 -2.62 4.83
N PHE A 262 -15.32 -2.13 4.14
CA PHE A 262 -15.49 -1.18 3.05
C PHE A 262 -16.34 -1.76 1.92
N GLY A 263 -16.11 -3.03 1.55
CA GLY A 263 -16.91 -3.74 0.54
C GLY A 263 -18.39 -3.87 0.93
N ASN A 264 -18.64 -4.27 2.18
CA ASN A 264 -20.00 -4.36 2.72
C ASN A 264 -20.69 -2.99 2.72
N TRP A 265 -20.01 -1.94 3.16
CA TRP A 265 -20.54 -0.57 3.20
C TRP A 265 -20.97 -0.05 1.83
N ARG A 266 -20.15 -0.30 0.79
CA ARG A 266 -20.48 0.09 -0.60
C ARG A 266 -21.43 -0.88 -1.32
N GLY A 267 -21.89 -1.93 -0.63
CA GLY A 267 -22.80 -2.94 -1.18
C GLY A 267 -22.19 -3.84 -2.27
N ARG A 268 -20.86 -3.97 -2.33
CA ARG A 268 -20.18 -4.86 -3.28
C ARG A 268 -18.80 -5.31 -2.78
N PRO A 269 -18.39 -6.57 -3.01
CA PRO A 269 -17.05 -7.03 -2.65
C PRO A 269 -15.93 -6.21 -3.29
N ASN A 270 -14.74 -6.25 -2.68
CA ASN A 270 -13.53 -5.67 -3.28
C ASN A 270 -12.86 -6.68 -4.20
N ASP A 271 -12.47 -6.25 -5.40
CA ASP A 271 -11.61 -7.01 -6.32
C ASP A 271 -10.16 -6.95 -5.90
N VAL A 272 -9.73 -5.79 -5.36
CA VAL A 272 -8.35 -5.55 -4.96
C VAL A 272 -8.25 -5.07 -3.52
N ALA A 273 -7.15 -5.43 -2.86
CA ALA A 273 -6.73 -4.84 -1.62
C ALA A 273 -5.31 -4.33 -1.78
N HIS A 274 -5.08 -3.07 -1.41
CA HIS A 274 -3.76 -2.47 -1.50
C HIS A 274 -3.00 -2.67 -0.19
N VAL A 275 -1.70 -2.95 -0.30
CA VAL A 275 -0.81 -3.14 0.83
C VAL A 275 0.58 -2.56 0.54
N PHE A 276 1.28 -2.18 1.60
CA PHE A 276 2.69 -1.79 1.59
C PHE A 276 3.55 -2.80 2.36
N THR A 277 4.79 -2.99 1.92
CA THR A 277 5.73 -3.89 2.62
C THR A 277 6.58 -3.14 3.64
N VAL A 278 7.28 -3.91 4.47
CA VAL A 278 8.27 -3.36 5.41
C VAL A 278 9.47 -2.84 4.64
N ARG A 279 9.83 -1.58 4.89
CA ARG A 279 10.90 -0.88 4.16
C ARG A 279 12.23 -0.81 4.92
N SER A 280 12.19 -0.99 6.25
CA SER A 280 13.32 -0.68 7.14
C SER A 280 13.97 -1.89 7.80
N LYS A 281 13.51 -3.13 7.49
CA LYS A 281 14.03 -4.36 8.09
C LYS A 281 14.91 -5.17 7.11
N GLY A 282 15.56 -4.46 6.18
CA GLY A 282 16.47 -5.06 5.19
C GLY A 282 15.77 -5.89 4.12
N TRP A 283 16.58 -6.59 3.32
CA TRP A 283 16.14 -7.31 2.13
C TRP A 283 15.15 -8.43 2.43
N SER A 284 15.42 -9.28 3.43
CA SER A 284 14.56 -10.43 3.74
C SER A 284 13.11 -10.02 4.02
N ALA A 285 12.89 -9.00 4.85
CA ALA A 285 11.53 -8.51 5.15
C ALA A 285 10.82 -7.87 3.95
N MET A 286 11.59 -7.37 2.98
CA MET A 286 11.06 -6.69 1.79
C MET A 286 10.67 -7.70 0.71
N VAL A 287 11.48 -8.74 0.48
CA VAL A 287 11.25 -9.75 -0.59
C VAL A 287 10.55 -11.01 -0.11
N GLU A 288 10.38 -11.18 1.20
CA GLU A 288 9.49 -12.17 1.79
C GLU A 288 8.53 -11.48 2.77
N PRO A 289 7.62 -10.61 2.29
CA PRO A 289 6.78 -9.78 3.14
C PRO A 289 5.64 -10.60 3.78
N ARG A 290 5.98 -11.49 4.71
CA ARG A 290 5.02 -12.28 5.51
C ARG A 290 3.99 -11.38 6.18
N TRP A 291 4.45 -10.28 6.76
CA TRP A 291 3.59 -9.11 6.95
C TRP A 291 3.72 -8.21 5.70
N PRO A 292 2.63 -7.86 4.99
CA PRO A 292 1.23 -8.07 5.37
C PRO A 292 0.55 -9.31 4.76
N LEU A 293 1.22 -10.10 3.92
CA LEU A 293 0.55 -11.14 3.12
C LEU A 293 -0.19 -12.20 3.96
N ASP A 294 0.33 -12.53 5.14
CA ASP A 294 -0.31 -13.46 6.09
C ASP A 294 -1.68 -12.95 6.56
N LEU A 295 -1.84 -11.64 6.77
CA LEU A 295 -3.12 -11.03 7.16
C LEU A 295 -4.19 -11.15 6.07
N TYR A 296 -3.75 -11.32 4.82
CA TYR A 296 -4.63 -11.37 3.66
C TYR A 296 -4.84 -12.78 3.12
N LYS A 297 -4.38 -13.86 3.78
CA LYS A 297 -4.57 -15.25 3.29
C LYS A 297 -6.02 -15.59 2.92
N GLY A 298 -7.00 -15.07 3.66
CA GLY A 298 -8.43 -15.26 3.40
C GLY A 298 -9.04 -14.34 2.33
N PHE A 299 -8.28 -13.36 1.81
CA PHE A 299 -8.78 -12.44 0.79
C PHE A 299 -8.73 -13.08 -0.60
N GLN A 300 -9.91 -13.24 -1.21
CA GLN A 300 -10.08 -13.87 -2.53
C GLN A 300 -9.68 -12.97 -3.71
N GLY A 301 -9.61 -11.66 -3.48
CA GLY A 301 -9.22 -10.69 -4.51
C GLY A 301 -7.70 -10.62 -4.73
N THR A 302 -7.31 -9.75 -5.65
CA THR A 302 -5.93 -9.49 -6.03
C THR A 302 -5.27 -8.52 -5.04
N LEU A 303 -4.02 -8.76 -4.66
CA LEU A 303 -3.26 -7.78 -3.88
C LEU A 303 -2.56 -6.80 -4.82
N ILE A 304 -2.68 -5.50 -4.51
CA ILE A 304 -1.75 -4.48 -5.01
C ILE A 304 -0.66 -4.34 -3.94
N ILE A 305 0.59 -4.63 -4.28
CA ILE A 305 1.71 -4.66 -3.34
C ILE A 305 2.67 -3.55 -3.73
N SER A 306 2.70 -2.47 -2.94
CA SER A 306 3.67 -1.39 -3.09
C SER A 306 5.04 -1.80 -2.52
N GLN A 307 6.05 -1.83 -3.39
CA GLN A 307 7.43 -2.20 -3.05
C GLN A 307 8.40 -1.05 -3.39
N PRO A 308 9.29 -0.63 -2.48
CA PRO A 308 10.36 0.30 -2.83
C PRO A 308 11.37 -0.41 -3.75
N THR A 309 12.30 0.30 -4.40
CA THR A 309 13.31 -0.35 -5.26
C THR A 309 14.43 -1.05 -4.47
N PHE A 310 14.58 -0.71 -3.19
CA PHE A 310 15.52 -1.33 -2.24
C PHE A 310 15.11 -0.98 -0.79
N PRO A 311 15.60 -1.69 0.24
CA PRO A 311 15.31 -1.36 1.64
C PRO A 311 15.98 -0.05 2.06
N LYS A 312 15.34 0.69 2.97
CA LYS A 312 15.86 1.94 3.52
C LYS A 312 17.24 1.73 4.13
N GLY A 313 18.21 2.54 3.68
CA GLY A 313 19.61 2.47 4.13
C GLY A 313 20.42 1.28 3.58
N GLN A 314 19.87 0.48 2.67
CA GLN A 314 20.54 -0.71 2.14
C GLN A 314 20.44 -0.82 0.60
N GLY A 315 20.57 0.31 -0.10
CA GLY A 315 20.72 0.31 -1.54
C GLY A 315 20.63 1.68 -2.18
N ASN A 316 20.72 1.70 -3.51
CA ASN A 316 20.50 2.87 -4.35
C ASN A 316 20.08 2.43 -5.77
N ASN A 317 19.50 3.37 -6.54
CA ASN A 317 19.02 3.08 -7.89
C ASN A 317 20.16 2.72 -8.86
N ALA A 318 21.35 3.32 -8.73
CA ALA A 318 22.50 2.99 -9.58
C ALA A 318 22.93 1.51 -9.45
N ALA A 319 23.05 0.99 -8.23
CA ALA A 319 23.37 -0.42 -7.97
C ALA A 319 22.26 -1.35 -8.44
N CYS A 320 21.01 -0.96 -8.20
CA CYS A 320 19.85 -1.68 -8.72
C CYS A 320 19.86 -1.76 -10.26
N ALA A 321 20.16 -0.66 -10.96
CA ALA A 321 20.23 -0.60 -12.43
C ALA A 321 21.30 -1.54 -13.01
N ARG A 322 22.38 -1.79 -12.26
CA ARG A 322 23.42 -2.78 -12.61
C ARG A 322 22.99 -4.23 -12.36
N GLY A 323 21.85 -4.47 -11.73
CA GLY A 323 21.30 -5.79 -11.43
C GLY A 323 21.82 -6.41 -10.12
N GLU A 324 22.45 -5.61 -9.24
CA GLU A 324 23.03 -6.13 -7.99
C GLU A 324 21.99 -6.72 -7.03
N TYR A 325 20.70 -6.39 -7.23
CA TYR A 325 19.57 -6.83 -6.42
C TYR A 325 18.68 -7.88 -7.08
N ASP A 326 19.00 -8.32 -8.31
CA ASP A 326 18.16 -9.25 -9.09
C ASP A 326 17.81 -10.52 -8.31
N ARG A 327 18.76 -11.06 -7.53
CA ARG A 327 18.52 -12.26 -6.70
C ARG A 327 17.40 -12.06 -5.68
N TYR A 328 17.31 -10.88 -5.06
CA TYR A 328 16.28 -10.59 -4.07
C TYR A 328 14.91 -10.48 -4.74
N TRP A 329 14.85 -9.87 -5.92
CA TRP A 329 13.62 -9.72 -6.67
C TRP A 329 13.10 -11.05 -7.26
N LYS A 330 14.00 -11.97 -7.61
CA LYS A 330 13.64 -13.37 -7.89
C LYS A 330 13.09 -14.10 -6.66
N THR A 331 13.65 -13.85 -5.48
CA THR A 331 13.10 -14.36 -4.23
C THR A 331 11.67 -13.84 -4.02
N PHE A 332 11.41 -12.57 -4.32
CA PHE A 332 10.07 -11.99 -4.18
C PHE A 332 9.03 -12.66 -5.09
N GLY A 333 9.31 -12.83 -6.38
CA GLY A 333 8.39 -13.53 -7.28
C GLY A 333 8.16 -15.00 -6.84
N THR A 334 9.23 -15.71 -6.46
CA THR A 334 9.11 -17.07 -5.89
C THR A 334 8.24 -17.08 -4.63
N PHE A 335 8.41 -16.09 -3.74
CA PHE A 335 7.62 -15.95 -2.52
C PHE A 335 6.13 -15.73 -2.84
N LEU A 336 5.79 -14.85 -3.78
CA LEU A 336 4.40 -14.63 -4.19
C LEU A 336 3.76 -15.91 -4.70
N LYS A 337 4.42 -16.62 -5.62
CA LYS A 337 3.94 -17.89 -6.16
C LYS A 337 3.71 -18.94 -5.07
N ASN A 338 4.69 -19.13 -4.19
CA ASN A 338 4.62 -20.12 -3.11
C ASN A 338 3.55 -19.81 -2.05
N ASN A 339 3.07 -18.56 -1.99
CA ASN A 339 2.03 -18.12 -1.06
C ASN A 339 0.67 -17.88 -1.75
N GLY A 340 0.47 -18.39 -2.97
CA GLY A 340 -0.81 -18.28 -3.69
C GLY A 340 -1.13 -16.87 -4.17
N ARG A 341 -0.10 -16.06 -4.46
CA ARG A 341 -0.21 -14.64 -4.83
C ARG A 341 0.44 -14.29 -6.17
N ALA A 342 0.62 -15.28 -7.07
CA ALA A 342 1.29 -15.13 -8.36
C ALA A 342 0.72 -13.96 -9.22
N ALA A 343 -0.60 -13.88 -9.35
CA ALA A 343 -1.26 -12.85 -10.16
C ALA A 343 -1.45 -11.48 -9.43
N SER A 344 -0.62 -11.17 -8.44
CA SER A 344 -0.68 -9.87 -7.74
C SER A 344 -0.25 -8.72 -8.67
N ILE A 345 -0.66 -7.50 -8.33
CA ILE A 345 -0.18 -6.29 -8.97
C ILE A 345 0.95 -5.74 -8.09
N VAL A 346 2.17 -5.64 -8.63
CA VAL A 346 3.33 -5.13 -7.89
C VAL A 346 3.64 -3.72 -8.34
N ARG A 347 3.48 -2.76 -7.42
CA ARG A 347 3.67 -1.33 -7.65
C ARG A 347 5.07 -0.93 -7.19
N ILE A 348 5.99 -0.89 -8.14
CA ILE A 348 7.43 -0.71 -7.88
C ILE A 348 7.74 0.77 -7.78
N GLY A 349 8.45 1.16 -6.71
CA GLY A 349 9.01 2.51 -6.55
C GLY A 349 7.96 3.61 -6.67
N TRP A 350 6.79 3.44 -6.04
CA TRP A 350 5.68 4.39 -6.16
C TRP A 350 6.12 5.82 -5.85
N GLU A 351 5.53 6.78 -6.57
CA GLU A 351 5.78 8.22 -6.40
C GLU A 351 7.27 8.62 -6.48
N PHE A 352 8.04 7.88 -7.28
CA PHE A 352 9.46 8.16 -7.50
C PHE A 352 9.75 9.58 -8.01
N ASN A 353 8.75 10.27 -8.53
CA ASN A 353 8.88 11.61 -9.10
C ASN A 353 8.90 12.73 -8.05
N GLY A 354 8.68 12.41 -6.77
CA GLY A 354 8.88 13.33 -5.64
C GLY A 354 10.23 13.13 -4.95
N THR A 355 10.73 14.12 -4.22
CA THR A 355 11.99 14.03 -3.45
C THR A 355 11.81 13.44 -2.04
N PHE A 356 10.57 13.24 -1.60
CA PHE A 356 10.20 12.70 -0.28
C PHE A 356 10.35 11.17 -0.19
N MET A 357 10.53 10.48 -1.32
CA MET A 357 10.77 9.03 -1.34
C MET A 357 12.26 8.75 -1.42
N TYR A 358 12.83 7.95 -0.52
CA TYR A 358 14.28 7.64 -0.58
C TYR A 358 14.70 6.78 -1.80
N TRP A 359 13.74 6.23 -2.54
CA TRP A 359 13.95 5.54 -3.82
C TRP A 359 13.64 6.43 -5.04
N HIS A 360 13.47 7.74 -4.83
CA HIS A 360 13.12 8.68 -5.89
C HIS A 360 14.04 8.58 -7.12
N ALA A 361 13.54 9.03 -8.26
CA ALA A 361 14.33 9.09 -9.47
C ALA A 361 15.54 10.02 -9.31
N ASP A 362 16.62 9.66 -9.98
CA ASP A 362 17.74 10.57 -10.23
C ASP A 362 17.30 11.72 -11.15
N ASN A 363 18.14 12.76 -11.25
CA ASN A 363 17.82 13.95 -12.05
C ASN A 363 17.51 13.63 -13.52
N ALA A 364 18.16 12.62 -14.09
CA ALA A 364 17.94 12.20 -15.48
C ALA A 364 16.82 11.14 -15.60
N GLY A 365 16.40 10.53 -14.48
CA GLY A 365 15.46 9.41 -14.43
C GLY A 365 16.04 8.08 -14.91
N THR A 366 17.31 8.06 -15.33
CA THR A 366 17.92 6.90 -16.00
C THR A 366 18.18 5.74 -15.05
N GLU A 367 18.65 6.02 -13.84
CA GLU A 367 18.98 4.97 -12.87
C GLU A 367 17.71 4.34 -12.33
N PHE A 368 16.69 5.14 -12.02
CA PHE A 368 15.40 4.61 -11.62
C PHE A 368 14.76 3.78 -12.73
N ARG A 369 14.76 4.29 -13.97
CA ARG A 369 14.25 3.56 -15.13
C ARG A 369 14.91 2.19 -15.26
N ASP A 370 16.24 2.15 -15.27
CA ASP A 370 16.98 0.92 -15.52
C ASP A 370 16.91 -0.03 -14.30
N CYS A 371 16.83 0.51 -13.08
CA CYS A 371 16.49 -0.26 -11.89
C CYS A 371 15.11 -0.90 -11.99
N PHE A 372 14.08 -0.15 -12.38
CA PHE A 372 12.71 -0.66 -12.56
C PHE A 372 12.69 -1.84 -13.54
N ARG A 373 13.41 -1.72 -14.66
CA ARG A 373 13.55 -2.80 -15.65
C ARG A 373 14.14 -4.08 -15.04
N LYS A 374 15.20 -3.94 -14.23
CA LYS A 374 15.82 -5.07 -13.51
C LYS A 374 14.85 -5.73 -12.55
N ILE A 375 14.13 -4.96 -11.76
CA ILE A 375 13.13 -5.46 -10.80
C ILE A 375 12.01 -6.20 -11.54
N SER A 376 11.38 -5.56 -12.53
CA SER A 376 10.27 -6.15 -13.31
C SER A 376 10.70 -7.47 -13.95
N THR A 377 11.86 -7.50 -14.61
CA THR A 377 12.43 -8.70 -15.22
C THR A 377 12.67 -9.81 -14.20
N ALA A 378 13.28 -9.47 -13.06
CA ALA A 378 13.64 -10.45 -12.02
C ALA A 378 12.40 -11.08 -11.37
N ILE A 379 11.38 -10.29 -11.02
CA ILE A 379 10.13 -10.80 -10.47
C ILE A 379 9.45 -11.72 -11.50
N ARG A 380 9.22 -11.23 -12.73
CA ARG A 380 8.57 -11.98 -13.82
C ARG A 380 9.29 -13.28 -14.18
N SER A 381 10.61 -13.36 -13.97
CA SER A 381 11.37 -14.59 -14.21
C SER A 381 11.02 -15.75 -13.27
N THR A 382 10.39 -15.46 -12.13
CA THR A 382 9.98 -16.45 -11.12
C THR A 382 8.47 -16.49 -10.90
N ASP A 383 7.80 -15.40 -11.24
CA ASP A 383 6.35 -15.23 -11.20
C ASP A 383 5.85 -14.51 -12.47
N PRO A 384 5.63 -15.23 -13.58
CA PRO A 384 5.24 -14.64 -14.85
C PRO A 384 3.78 -14.14 -14.88
N GLU A 385 2.97 -14.45 -13.86
CA GLU A 385 1.56 -14.03 -13.78
C GLU A 385 1.39 -12.63 -13.19
N VAL A 386 2.43 -12.14 -12.50
CA VAL A 386 2.43 -10.82 -11.86
C VAL A 386 2.13 -9.71 -12.87
N LYS A 387 1.36 -8.71 -12.44
CA LYS A 387 1.21 -7.45 -13.17
C LYS A 387 2.11 -6.40 -12.54
N ILE A 388 2.78 -5.60 -13.35
CA ILE A 388 3.70 -4.59 -12.86
C ILE A 388 3.03 -3.23 -13.00
N ASP A 389 3.05 -2.45 -11.93
CA ASP A 389 2.44 -1.12 -11.90
C ASP A 389 3.55 -0.07 -11.77
N TRP A 390 3.71 0.72 -12.84
CA TRP A 390 4.50 1.93 -12.84
C TRP A 390 3.58 3.11 -12.53
N THR A 391 3.74 3.66 -11.33
CA THR A 391 2.90 4.73 -10.81
C THR A 391 3.76 5.91 -10.36
N PHE A 392 3.21 7.12 -10.48
CA PHE A 392 3.87 8.36 -10.06
C PHE A 392 2.85 9.26 -9.36
N ASN A 393 3.35 10.20 -8.55
CA ASN A 393 2.54 11.19 -7.89
C ASN A 393 1.94 12.16 -8.93
N ALA A 394 0.65 12.46 -8.84
CA ALA A 394 -0.06 13.28 -9.83
C ALA A 394 0.27 14.78 -9.75
N HIS A 395 1.00 15.22 -8.73
CA HIS A 395 1.39 16.61 -8.54
C HIS A 395 2.76 16.90 -9.18
N ALA A 396 3.48 17.87 -8.61
CA ALA A 396 4.79 18.30 -9.09
C ALA A 396 5.73 17.10 -9.25
N SER A 397 6.50 17.11 -10.34
CA SER A 397 7.58 16.14 -10.62
C SER A 397 8.93 16.84 -10.52
N PRO A 398 9.43 17.16 -9.32
CA PRO A 398 10.75 17.76 -9.13
C PRO A 398 11.88 16.86 -9.65
N VAL A 399 11.65 15.54 -9.68
CA VAL A 399 12.52 14.58 -10.35
C VAL A 399 11.71 13.68 -11.28
N PRO A 400 12.24 13.24 -12.43
CA PRO A 400 13.43 13.79 -13.10
C PRO A 400 13.31 15.30 -13.39
N LYS A 401 14.45 16.00 -13.55
CA LYS A 401 14.51 17.47 -13.73
C LYS A 401 13.83 17.97 -15.01
N THR A 402 13.34 17.06 -15.85
CA THR A 402 12.48 17.36 -17.00
C THR A 402 11.10 17.89 -16.59
N GLY A 403 10.75 17.89 -15.29
CA GLY A 403 9.44 18.34 -14.81
C GLY A 403 8.30 17.37 -15.14
N THR A 404 8.64 16.17 -15.60
CA THR A 404 7.68 15.11 -15.96
C THR A 404 8.24 13.74 -15.56
N PRO A 405 7.39 12.76 -15.23
CA PRO A 405 7.84 11.41 -14.83
C PRO A 405 8.38 10.60 -16.02
N TRP A 406 8.12 11.02 -17.26
CA TRP A 406 8.32 10.21 -18.46
C TRP A 406 9.78 9.87 -18.76
N ALA A 407 10.75 10.67 -18.32
CA ALA A 407 12.17 10.32 -18.45
C ALA A 407 12.55 9.05 -17.67
N ALA A 408 11.77 8.72 -16.63
CA ALA A 408 11.91 7.52 -15.83
C ALA A 408 11.01 6.35 -16.29
N TYR A 409 10.26 6.51 -17.39
CA TYR A 409 9.38 5.46 -17.91
C TYR A 409 10.21 4.26 -18.42
N PRO A 410 9.98 3.04 -17.91
CA PRO A 410 10.80 1.87 -18.25
C PRO A 410 10.55 1.34 -19.66
N GLY A 411 9.43 1.70 -20.29
CA GLY A 411 8.97 1.14 -21.55
C GLY A 411 7.94 0.04 -21.35
N ASP A 412 7.07 -0.14 -22.35
CA ASP A 412 5.88 -0.99 -22.30
C ASP A 412 6.18 -2.45 -21.95
N GLU A 413 7.36 -2.96 -22.32
CA GLU A 413 7.77 -4.34 -22.05
C GLU A 413 7.96 -4.65 -20.56
N TYR A 414 8.10 -3.63 -19.70
CA TYR A 414 8.35 -3.78 -18.27
C TYR A 414 7.15 -3.47 -17.37
N VAL A 415 6.06 -2.95 -17.93
CA VAL A 415 4.81 -2.63 -17.21
C VAL A 415 3.72 -3.65 -17.50
#